data_AF-A0A4R6SFX8-F1
#
_entry.id   AF-A0A4R6SFX8-F1
#
_cell.length_a   1.000
_cell.length_b   1.000
_cell.length_c   1.000
_cell.angle_alpha   90.00
_cell.angle_beta   90.00
_cell.angle_gamma   90.00
#
_symmetry.space_group_name_H-M   'P 1'
#
loop_
_entity.id
_entity.type
_entity.pdbx_description
1 polymer ?
#
loop_
_entity_poly.entity_id
_entity_poly.type
_entity_poly.pdbx_seq_one_letter_code
_entity_poly.pdbx_strand_id
1 'polypeptide(L)'
;MLVLSVVNMLEEAASSDNVEYLGGNISDLDNLFDPANLACLNEFADALCFLAFHPTADRALADYVRSGTLPDDSGPRTLVMFTLDQPVPGAVRVGSDSMRVWAEITAGVHPAYEAVRALYAGQPAPPLPGLVLFDDLAHGERTIYLPLASLTSEQDVRAHLRQVFSLVDHVVAGAKPGRFLDDLGYALRKHGLAFHRTGRTPVREWLLRVVQLARKHRGDVVSVIGLLK
;
A
#
# COMPACT_ATOMS: atom_id res chain seq x y z
N MET A 1 20.60 -14.49 -8.18
CA MET A 1 19.18 -14.50 -7.79
C MET A 1 18.86 -13.09 -7.32
N LEU A 2 18.19 -12.30 -8.16
CA LEU A 2 18.00 -10.86 -7.92
C LEU A 2 16.65 -10.63 -7.25
N VAL A 3 16.72 -10.13 -6.01
CA VAL A 3 15.58 -9.57 -5.30
C VAL A 3 15.49 -8.13 -5.78
N LEU A 4 14.44 -7.77 -6.52
CA LEU A 4 14.25 -6.41 -6.97
C LEU A 4 13.83 -5.55 -5.78
N SER A 5 14.82 -4.84 -5.22
CA SER A 5 14.62 -3.67 -4.37
C SER A 5 13.61 -2.74 -5.05
N VAL A 6 12.83 -2.00 -4.28
CA VAL A 6 12.01 -0.89 -4.80
C VAL A 6 12.85 0.02 -5.70
N VAL A 7 14.14 0.19 -5.38
CA VAL A 7 15.11 0.90 -6.24
C VAL A 7 15.32 0.20 -7.58
N ASN A 8 15.52 -1.12 -7.62
CA ASN A 8 15.65 -1.85 -8.89
C ASN A 8 14.34 -1.80 -9.71
N MET A 9 13.17 -1.73 -9.05
CA MET A 9 11.90 -1.52 -9.76
C MET A 9 11.90 -0.14 -10.41
N LEU A 10 12.32 0.91 -9.71
CA LEU A 10 12.44 2.26 -10.27
C LEU A 10 13.50 2.33 -11.38
N GLU A 11 14.62 1.61 -11.23
CA GLU A 11 15.65 1.49 -12.27
C GLU A 11 15.13 0.73 -13.50
N GLU A 12 14.35 -0.34 -13.33
CA GLU A 12 13.65 -1.03 -14.43
C GLU A 12 12.59 -0.13 -15.07
N ALA A 13 11.85 0.66 -14.28
CA ALA A 13 10.89 1.66 -14.76
C ALA A 13 11.58 2.73 -15.63
N ALA A 14 12.74 3.21 -15.18
CA ALA A 14 13.50 4.24 -15.86
C ALA A 14 14.24 3.72 -17.10
N SER A 15 14.47 2.40 -17.21
CA SER A 15 15.27 1.80 -18.29
C SER A 15 14.46 1.08 -19.36
N SER A 16 13.17 0.79 -19.14
CA SER A 16 12.37 -0.03 -20.05
C SER A 16 11.07 0.68 -20.47
N ASP A 17 11.04 1.18 -21.72
CA ASP A 17 9.87 1.83 -22.35
C ASP A 17 8.63 0.92 -22.53
N ASN A 18 8.67 -0.36 -22.10
CA ASN A 18 7.65 -1.38 -22.39
C ASN A 18 7.15 -2.17 -21.16
N VAL A 19 7.42 -1.73 -19.93
CA VAL A 19 6.93 -2.43 -18.73
C VAL A 19 5.57 -1.84 -18.33
N GLU A 20 4.51 -2.66 -18.34
CA GLU A 20 3.16 -2.21 -17.95
C GLU A 20 2.98 -2.10 -16.43
N TYR A 21 3.67 -2.97 -15.66
CA TYR A 21 3.53 -3.05 -14.20
C TYR A 21 4.84 -3.42 -13.54
N LEU A 22 5.11 -2.80 -12.39
CA LEU A 22 6.23 -3.15 -11.53
C LEU A 22 5.71 -3.58 -10.16
N GLY A 23 6.16 -4.77 -9.73
CA GLY A 23 5.95 -5.28 -8.38
C GLY A 23 7.24 -5.88 -7.82
N GLY A 24 7.46 -5.75 -6.51
CA GLY A 24 8.68 -6.24 -5.88
C GLY A 24 8.62 -6.27 -4.36
N ASN A 25 9.65 -6.84 -3.75
CA ASN A 25 9.80 -7.01 -2.30
C ASN A 25 10.82 -6.00 -1.76
N ILE A 26 10.53 -5.42 -0.60
CA ILE A 26 11.44 -4.55 0.13
C ILE A 26 12.43 -5.39 0.97
N SER A 27 13.56 -5.75 0.38
CA SER A 27 14.61 -6.50 1.09
C SER A 27 15.60 -5.63 1.86
N ASP A 28 15.88 -4.42 1.37
CA ASP A 28 16.88 -3.51 1.93
C ASP A 28 16.23 -2.20 2.40
N LEU A 29 16.15 -2.03 3.72
CA LEU A 29 15.54 -0.86 4.33
C LEU A 29 16.47 0.34 4.37
N ASP A 30 17.76 0.11 4.57
CA ASP A 30 18.72 1.20 4.61
C ASP A 30 18.75 1.89 3.24
N ASN A 31 18.66 1.08 2.18
CA ASN A 31 18.51 1.59 0.82
C ASN A 31 17.13 2.26 0.59
N LEU A 32 16.00 1.63 0.99
CA LEU A 32 14.68 2.25 0.82
C LEU A 32 14.59 3.63 1.50
N PHE A 33 15.17 3.77 2.70
CA PHE A 33 15.13 4.99 3.49
C PHE A 33 16.29 5.96 3.19
N ASP A 34 17.12 5.67 2.19
CA ASP A 34 18.04 6.66 1.67
C ASP A 34 17.23 7.84 1.12
N PRO A 35 17.52 9.09 1.55
CA PRO A 35 16.77 10.26 1.10
C PRO A 35 16.72 10.42 -0.43
N ALA A 36 17.77 10.00 -1.16
CA ALA A 36 17.79 10.06 -2.62
C ALA A 36 16.81 9.06 -3.24
N ASN A 37 16.69 7.86 -2.66
CA ASN A 37 15.74 6.85 -3.14
C ASN A 37 14.29 7.21 -2.80
N LEU A 38 14.03 7.79 -1.63
CA LEU A 38 12.71 8.33 -1.30
C LEU A 38 12.34 9.52 -2.20
N ALA A 39 13.30 10.40 -2.51
CA ALA A 39 13.08 11.49 -3.46
C ALA A 39 12.77 10.95 -4.86
N CYS A 40 13.52 9.95 -5.32
CA CYS A 40 13.25 9.26 -6.58
C CYS A 40 11.85 8.62 -6.57
N LEU A 41 11.47 7.91 -5.50
CA LEU A 41 10.12 7.35 -5.36
C LEU A 41 9.01 8.40 -5.46
N ASN A 42 9.21 9.56 -4.84
CA ASN A 42 8.30 10.70 -4.91
C ASN A 42 8.19 11.29 -6.33
N GLU A 43 9.15 11.04 -7.23
CA GLU A 43 9.04 11.43 -8.65
C GLU A 43 8.11 10.50 -9.44
N PHE A 44 7.96 9.24 -9.00
CA PHE A 44 7.14 8.23 -9.68
C PHE A 44 5.74 8.06 -9.07
N ALA A 45 5.60 8.28 -7.76
CA ALA A 45 4.33 8.17 -7.07
C ALA A 45 4.08 9.41 -6.21
N ASP A 46 2.99 10.10 -6.50
CA ASP A 46 2.55 11.25 -5.71
C ASP A 46 1.79 10.84 -4.44
N ALA A 47 1.28 9.60 -4.39
CA ALA A 47 0.57 9.06 -3.24
C ALA A 47 1.12 7.68 -2.85
N LEU A 48 1.31 7.49 -1.54
CA LEU A 48 1.58 6.19 -0.96
C LEU A 48 0.32 5.64 -0.29
N CYS A 49 0.00 4.40 -0.62
CA CYS A 49 -1.08 3.62 -0.04
C CYS A 49 -0.55 2.38 0.68
N PHE A 50 -1.16 2.00 1.79
CA PHE A 50 -0.97 0.69 2.41
C PHE A 50 -2.30 -0.03 2.58
N LEU A 51 -2.46 -1.16 1.89
CA LEU A 51 -3.63 -2.01 1.97
C LEU A 51 -3.44 -3.04 3.10
N ALA A 52 -4.13 -2.81 4.20
CA ALA A 52 -4.04 -3.63 5.40
C ALA A 52 -5.14 -4.68 5.44
N PHE A 53 -4.77 -5.95 5.20
CA PHE A 53 -5.68 -7.09 5.25
C PHE A 53 -4.98 -8.35 5.75
N HIS A 54 -5.77 -9.31 6.22
CA HIS A 54 -5.34 -10.67 6.52
C HIS A 54 -5.83 -11.60 5.39
N PRO A 55 -4.94 -12.33 4.69
CA PRO A 55 -5.32 -13.12 3.51
C PRO A 55 -6.41 -14.18 3.74
N THR A 56 -6.57 -14.66 4.97
CA THR A 56 -7.56 -15.69 5.32
C THR A 56 -8.85 -15.11 5.87
N ALA A 57 -8.75 -14.06 6.71
CA ALA A 57 -9.93 -13.43 7.30
C ALA A 57 -10.65 -12.49 6.30
N ASP A 58 -9.88 -11.85 5.40
CA ASP A 58 -10.36 -10.83 4.47
C ASP A 58 -10.36 -11.36 3.03
N ARG A 59 -11.07 -12.47 2.81
CA ARG A 59 -11.04 -13.19 1.53
C ARG A 59 -11.32 -12.31 0.31
N ALA A 60 -12.29 -11.40 0.40
CA ALA A 60 -12.63 -10.47 -0.68
C ALA A 60 -11.44 -9.59 -1.10
N LEU A 61 -10.64 -9.10 -0.14
CA LEU A 61 -9.44 -8.32 -0.44
C LEU A 61 -8.31 -9.22 -0.95
N ALA A 62 -8.15 -10.41 -0.39
CA ALA A 62 -7.16 -11.36 -0.85
C ALA A 62 -7.40 -11.77 -2.30
N ASP A 63 -8.66 -12.04 -2.67
CA ASP A 63 -9.07 -12.41 -4.02
C ASP A 63 -8.89 -11.23 -4.99
N TYR A 64 -9.21 -10.01 -4.55
CA TYR A 64 -8.92 -8.79 -5.31
C TYR A 64 -7.43 -8.63 -5.60
N VAL A 65 -6.56 -8.77 -4.61
CA VAL A 65 -5.11 -8.69 -4.81
C VAL A 65 -4.60 -9.82 -5.72
N ARG A 66 -5.16 -11.04 -5.59
CA ARG A 66 -4.84 -12.20 -6.45
C ARG A 66 -5.25 -12.03 -7.90
N SER A 67 -6.31 -11.28 -8.16
CA SER A 67 -6.79 -11.02 -9.53
C SER A 67 -5.76 -10.25 -10.38
N GLY A 68 -4.79 -9.59 -9.73
CA GLY A 68 -3.74 -8.84 -10.40
C GLY A 68 -4.19 -7.49 -10.96
N THR A 69 -5.42 -7.03 -10.66
CA THR A 69 -5.95 -5.75 -11.19
C THR A 69 -5.56 -4.54 -10.35
N LEU A 70 -4.90 -4.74 -9.20
CA LEU A 70 -4.50 -3.66 -8.30
C LEU A 70 -3.68 -2.55 -9.01
N PRO A 71 -2.63 -2.83 -9.80
CA PRO A 71 -1.89 -1.78 -10.51
C PRO A 71 -2.76 -0.98 -11.49
N ASP A 72 -3.66 -1.65 -12.23
CA ASP A 72 -4.59 -1.00 -13.17
C ASP A 72 -5.59 -0.10 -12.45
N ASP A 73 -6.07 -0.56 -11.30
CA ASP A 73 -7.09 0.13 -10.53
C ASP A 73 -6.50 1.29 -9.71
N SER A 74 -5.23 1.21 -9.26
CA SER A 74 -4.54 2.26 -8.51
C SER A 74 -4.05 3.42 -9.36
N GLY A 75 -3.84 3.16 -10.66
CA GLY A 75 -3.24 4.11 -11.57
C GLY A 75 -1.75 4.34 -11.31
N PRO A 76 -1.12 5.20 -12.13
CA PRO A 76 0.33 5.34 -12.17
C PRO A 76 0.92 6.22 -11.08
N ARG A 77 0.10 7.08 -10.47
CA ARG A 77 0.54 8.07 -9.47
C ARG A 77 0.45 7.54 -8.04
N THR A 78 0.02 6.29 -7.87
CA THR A 78 -0.23 5.68 -6.57
C THR A 78 0.63 4.45 -6.38
N LEU A 79 1.55 4.51 -5.41
CA LEU A 79 2.29 3.35 -4.94
C LEU A 79 1.45 2.63 -3.89
N VAL A 80 1.11 1.36 -4.11
CA VAL A 80 0.36 0.54 -3.16
C VAL A 80 1.25 -0.50 -2.52
N MET A 81 1.24 -0.55 -1.19
CA MET A 81 1.99 -1.51 -0.37
C MET A 81 1.05 -2.43 0.40
N PHE A 82 1.47 -3.67 0.65
CA PHE A 82 0.79 -4.60 1.57
C PHE A 82 1.79 -5.60 2.15
N THR A 83 1.42 -6.29 3.24
CA THR A 83 2.27 -7.33 3.84
C THR A 83 1.77 -8.72 3.47
N LEU A 84 2.71 -9.66 3.30
CA LEU A 84 2.44 -11.08 3.21
C LEU A 84 2.85 -11.79 4.50
N ASP A 85 2.13 -12.84 4.87
CA ASP A 85 2.37 -13.69 6.04
C ASP A 85 3.39 -14.80 5.79
N GLN A 86 3.96 -14.84 4.58
CA GLN A 86 4.99 -15.78 4.20
C GLN A 86 6.10 -15.10 3.39
N PRO A 87 7.33 -15.64 3.44
CA PRO A 87 8.40 -15.13 2.63
C PRO A 87 8.10 -15.37 1.16
N VAL A 88 8.25 -14.33 0.34
CA VAL A 88 8.09 -14.41 -1.11
C VAL A 88 9.33 -15.08 -1.68
N PRO A 89 9.22 -16.21 -2.41
CA PRO A 89 10.39 -16.94 -2.91
C PRO A 89 11.26 -16.20 -3.97
N GLY A 90 11.02 -14.92 -4.26
CA GLY A 90 11.75 -14.08 -5.20
C GLY A 90 10.96 -12.83 -5.59
N ALA A 91 11.45 -12.04 -6.55
CA ALA A 91 10.60 -11.05 -7.22
C ALA A 91 9.54 -11.82 -8.03
N VAL A 92 8.29 -11.79 -7.59
CA VAL A 92 7.20 -12.52 -8.28
C VAL A 92 6.30 -11.51 -8.95
N ARG A 93 6.07 -11.68 -10.25
CA ARG A 93 4.97 -11.01 -10.94
C ARG A 93 3.69 -11.34 -10.18
N VAL A 94 3.01 -10.32 -9.68
CA VAL A 94 1.73 -10.49 -8.97
C VAL A 94 0.76 -11.21 -9.91
N GLY A 95 0.47 -12.48 -9.61
CA GLY A 95 -0.40 -13.35 -10.38
C GLY A 95 -0.83 -14.58 -9.58
N SER A 96 -1.70 -15.40 -10.18
CA SER A 96 -2.34 -16.55 -9.52
C SER A 96 -1.36 -17.58 -8.94
N ASP A 97 -0.18 -17.74 -9.54
CA ASP A 97 0.82 -18.73 -9.12
C ASP A 97 1.69 -18.29 -7.93
N SER A 98 1.93 -16.98 -7.74
CA SER A 98 2.69 -16.42 -6.60
C SER A 98 2.11 -16.75 -5.24
N MET A 99 0.80 -17.01 -5.21
CA MET A 99 -0.02 -16.89 -4.00
C MET A 99 -0.54 -18.23 -3.49
N ARG A 100 -0.23 -19.34 -4.18
CA ARG A 100 -0.60 -20.70 -3.76
C ARG A 100 0.11 -21.16 -2.49
N VAL A 101 1.22 -20.51 -2.12
CA VAL A 101 2.03 -20.92 -0.96
C VAL A 101 1.45 -20.38 0.36
N TRP A 102 0.60 -19.35 0.34
CA TRP A 102 0.12 -18.52 1.47
C TRP A 102 -0.69 -19.22 2.58
N ALA A 103 -0.72 -20.54 2.62
CA ALA A 103 -1.56 -21.33 3.51
C ALA A 103 -0.73 -22.08 4.56
N GLU A 104 -0.17 -21.38 5.55
CA GLU A 104 0.20 -22.00 6.83
C GLU A 104 0.17 -20.94 7.95
N ILE A 105 -0.78 -21.07 8.88
CA ILE A 105 -1.13 -20.03 9.86
C ILE A 105 -0.74 -20.48 11.26
N THR A 106 0.06 -19.66 11.94
CA THR A 106 0.09 -19.56 13.42
C THR A 106 -0.94 -18.54 13.89
N ALA A 107 -1.64 -18.82 15.00
CA ALA A 107 -2.75 -18.03 15.57
C ALA A 107 -2.35 -16.64 16.17
N GLY A 108 -1.53 -15.87 15.47
CA GLY A 108 -1.10 -14.52 15.87
C GLY A 108 -1.90 -13.40 15.19
N VAL A 109 -1.77 -12.18 15.71
CA VAL A 109 -2.30 -10.97 15.04
C VAL A 109 -1.50 -10.74 13.75
N HIS A 110 -2.19 -10.48 12.65
CA HIS A 110 -1.55 -10.27 11.35
C HIS A 110 -0.71 -8.96 11.33
N PRO A 111 0.52 -8.94 10.78
CA PRO A 111 1.38 -7.75 10.76
C PRO A 111 0.71 -6.50 10.18
N ALA A 112 -0.12 -6.66 9.13
CA ALA A 112 -0.89 -5.56 8.55
C ALA A 112 -1.79 -4.85 9.58
N TYR A 113 -2.43 -5.63 10.46
CA TYR A 113 -3.33 -5.10 11.47
C TYR A 113 -2.56 -4.41 12.59
N GLU A 114 -1.43 -4.97 13.00
CA GLU A 114 -0.54 -4.32 13.98
C GLU A 114 0.01 -2.99 13.43
N ALA A 115 0.38 -2.95 12.16
CA ALA A 115 0.85 -1.74 11.48
C ALA A 115 -0.20 -0.62 11.49
N VAL A 116 -1.47 -0.93 11.18
CA VAL A 116 -2.55 0.07 11.26
C VAL A 116 -2.77 0.51 12.70
N ARG A 117 -2.84 -0.43 13.66
CA ARG A 117 -3.04 -0.09 15.08
C ARG A 117 -1.95 0.83 15.62
N ALA A 118 -0.72 0.71 15.12
CA ALA A 118 0.40 1.57 15.50
C ALA A 118 0.18 3.06 15.12
N LEU A 119 -0.67 3.38 14.14
CA LEU A 119 -1.04 4.75 13.77
C LEU A 119 -1.99 5.42 14.77
N TYR A 120 -2.61 4.64 15.66
CA TYR A 120 -3.63 5.08 16.60
C TYR A 120 -3.13 4.98 18.05
N ALA A 121 -1.84 5.18 18.31
CA ALA A 121 -1.25 5.02 19.65
C ALA A 121 -2.07 5.74 20.75
N GLY A 122 -2.76 4.95 21.59
CA GLY A 122 -3.61 5.45 22.68
C GLY A 122 -5.07 5.75 22.31
N GLN A 123 -5.49 5.47 21.08
CA GLN A 123 -6.87 5.64 20.59
C GLN A 123 -7.44 4.31 20.08
N PRO A 124 -8.78 4.13 20.13
CA PRO A 124 -9.41 2.99 19.50
C PRO A 124 -9.13 2.99 17.98
N ALA A 125 -8.48 1.94 17.49
CA ALA A 125 -8.28 1.76 16.06
C ALA A 125 -9.64 1.48 15.37
N PRO A 126 -9.87 2.01 14.17
CA PRO A 126 -11.07 1.72 13.38
C PRO A 126 -11.14 0.25 12.94
N PRO A 127 -12.31 -0.22 12.45
CA PRO A 127 -12.47 -1.59 11.95
C PRO A 127 -11.47 -1.91 10.83
N LEU A 128 -10.88 -3.11 10.91
CA LEU A 128 -10.01 -3.70 9.91
C LEU A 128 -10.81 -4.71 9.06
N PRO A 129 -10.45 -4.96 7.79
CA PRO A 129 -9.33 -4.41 7.02
C PRO A 129 -9.52 -2.94 6.61
N GLY A 130 -8.49 -2.33 6.01
CA GLY A 130 -8.58 -0.97 5.49
C GLY A 130 -7.41 -0.51 4.62
N LEU A 131 -7.53 0.71 4.09
CA LEU A 131 -6.51 1.39 3.27
C LEU A 131 -5.97 2.60 4.03
N VAL A 132 -4.64 2.69 4.18
CA VAL A 132 -3.96 3.88 4.70
C VAL A 132 -3.42 4.70 3.53
N LEU A 133 -3.61 6.01 3.53
CA LEU A 133 -3.10 6.96 2.55
C LEU A 133 -2.21 8.01 3.20
N PHE A 134 -1.06 8.25 2.61
CA PHE A 134 -0.07 9.24 3.03
C PHE A 134 0.04 10.37 2.00
N ASP A 135 0.40 11.58 2.44
CA ASP A 135 0.63 12.74 1.55
C ASP A 135 2.01 12.78 0.89
N ASP A 136 3.05 12.35 1.60
CA ASP A 136 4.44 12.44 1.13
C ASP A 136 5.26 11.29 1.74
N LEU A 137 5.98 10.52 0.91
CA LEU A 137 6.82 9.42 1.39
C LEU A 137 7.99 9.89 2.26
N ALA A 138 8.56 11.06 1.97
CA ALA A 138 9.75 11.58 2.61
C ALA A 138 9.42 12.34 3.90
N HIS A 139 8.35 13.14 3.90
CA HIS A 139 8.04 14.06 5.01
C HIS A 139 6.62 13.95 5.55
N GLY A 140 5.82 13.02 5.05
CA GLY A 140 4.43 12.87 5.49
C GLY A 140 4.37 12.48 6.96
N GLU A 141 3.54 13.18 7.72
CA GLU A 141 3.23 12.85 9.12
C GLU A 141 1.75 12.52 9.31
N ARG A 142 0.91 12.88 8.34
CA ARG A 142 -0.54 12.73 8.43
C ARG A 142 -0.97 11.59 7.54
N THR A 143 -2.03 10.91 7.94
CA THR A 143 -2.61 9.85 7.12
C THR A 143 -4.12 9.88 7.18
N ILE A 144 -4.73 9.33 6.13
CA ILE A 144 -6.15 9.00 6.10
C ILE A 144 -6.27 7.48 6.07
N TYR A 145 -7.16 6.94 6.90
CA TYR A 145 -7.55 5.54 6.90
C TYR A 145 -8.98 5.37 6.38
N LEU A 146 -9.18 4.43 5.45
CA LEU A 146 -10.49 4.03 4.97
C LEU A 146 -10.78 2.59 5.43
N PRO A 147 -11.81 2.38 6.27
CA PRO A 147 -12.22 1.03 6.65
C PRO A 147 -12.86 0.32 5.46
N LEU A 148 -12.49 -0.95 5.25
CA LEU A 148 -12.99 -1.81 4.18
C LEU A 148 -13.79 -3.01 4.71
N ALA A 149 -14.02 -3.06 6.02
CA ALA A 149 -14.68 -4.18 6.71
C ALA A 149 -16.12 -4.48 6.25
N SER A 150 -16.80 -3.52 5.62
CA SER A 150 -18.15 -3.72 5.08
C SER A 150 -18.17 -4.34 3.69
N LEU A 151 -17.02 -4.51 3.04
CA LEU A 151 -16.91 -5.05 1.68
C LEU A 151 -16.76 -6.57 1.75
N THR A 152 -17.73 -7.29 1.19
CA THR A 152 -17.83 -8.75 1.38
C THR A 152 -17.53 -9.56 0.11
N SER A 153 -17.41 -8.90 -1.03
CA SER A 153 -17.07 -9.53 -2.31
C SER A 153 -15.89 -8.84 -2.99
N GLU A 154 -15.15 -9.59 -3.82
CA GLU A 154 -14.06 -9.05 -4.65
C GLU A 154 -14.54 -7.88 -5.53
N GLN A 155 -15.74 -7.99 -6.10
CA GLN A 155 -16.32 -6.95 -6.95
C GLN A 155 -16.60 -5.66 -6.17
N ASP A 156 -17.10 -5.77 -4.94
CA ASP A 156 -17.33 -4.61 -4.07
C ASP A 156 -16.02 -3.94 -3.68
N VAL A 157 -15.00 -4.75 -3.34
CA VAL A 157 -13.64 -4.27 -3.04
C VAL A 157 -13.08 -3.51 -4.23
N ARG A 158 -13.14 -4.11 -5.43
CA ARG A 158 -12.64 -3.50 -6.66
C ARG A 158 -13.36 -2.21 -7.00
N ALA A 159 -14.70 -2.20 -6.97
CA ALA A 159 -15.49 -1.01 -7.26
C ALA A 159 -15.16 0.14 -6.28
N HIS A 160 -15.06 -0.19 -4.99
CA HIS A 160 -14.73 0.79 -3.95
C HIS A 160 -13.31 1.33 -4.12
N LEU A 161 -12.30 0.46 -4.30
CA LEU A 161 -10.92 0.89 -4.45
C LEU A 161 -10.69 1.69 -5.74
N ARG A 162 -11.31 1.32 -6.86
CA ARG A 162 -11.27 2.14 -8.09
C ARG A 162 -11.85 3.53 -7.88
N GLN A 163 -12.95 3.64 -7.11
CA GLN A 163 -13.51 4.94 -6.77
C GLN A 163 -12.53 5.75 -5.90
N VAL A 164 -11.93 5.13 -4.88
CA VAL A 164 -10.95 5.79 -4.01
C VAL A 164 -9.72 6.24 -4.79
N PHE A 165 -9.13 5.37 -5.60
CA PHE A 165 -7.95 5.68 -6.40
C PHE A 165 -8.23 6.75 -7.48
N SER A 166 -9.41 6.73 -8.09
CA SER A 166 -9.83 7.81 -9.00
C SER A 166 -9.92 9.17 -8.28
N LEU A 167 -10.37 9.19 -7.02
CA LEU A 167 -10.36 10.41 -6.21
C LEU A 167 -8.94 10.84 -5.83
N VAL A 168 -8.07 9.90 -5.49
CA VAL A 168 -6.65 10.17 -5.21
C VAL A 168 -6.00 10.82 -6.42
N ASP A 169 -6.11 10.20 -7.60
CA ASP A 169 -5.53 10.73 -8.85
C ASP A 169 -6.05 12.14 -9.16
N HIS A 170 -7.37 12.35 -9.05
CA HIS A 170 -7.98 13.66 -9.24
C HIS A 170 -7.45 14.72 -8.26
N VAL A 171 -7.32 14.37 -6.97
CA VAL A 171 -6.82 15.31 -5.95
C VAL A 171 -5.33 15.59 -6.14
N VAL A 172 -4.51 14.56 -6.38
CA VAL A 172 -3.07 14.70 -6.65
C VAL A 172 -2.84 15.68 -7.80
N ALA A 173 -3.60 15.57 -8.90
CA ALA A 173 -3.41 16.39 -10.09
C ALA A 173 -3.63 17.89 -9.86
N GLY A 174 -4.40 18.27 -8.83
CA GLY A 174 -4.74 19.68 -8.53
C GLY A 174 -4.27 20.17 -7.16
N ALA A 175 -3.70 19.31 -6.32
CA ALA A 175 -3.37 19.65 -4.94
C ALA A 175 -2.17 20.60 -4.86
N LYS A 176 -2.26 21.59 -3.97
CA LYS A 176 -1.08 22.36 -3.56
C LYS A 176 -0.24 21.53 -2.58
N PRO A 177 1.09 21.76 -2.52
CA PRO A 177 1.95 21.10 -1.53
C PRO A 177 1.36 21.19 -0.11
N GLY A 178 1.32 20.07 0.60
CA GLY A 178 0.79 19.96 1.96
C GLY A 178 -0.74 20.00 2.10
N ARG A 179 -1.50 20.13 1.01
CA ARG A 179 -2.98 20.13 1.03
C ARG A 179 -3.63 18.82 0.61
N PHE A 180 -2.86 17.89 0.04
CA PHE A 180 -3.38 16.65 -0.53
C PHE A 180 -4.38 15.92 0.37
N LEU A 181 -4.04 15.59 1.62
CA LEU A 181 -4.96 14.86 2.52
C LEU A 181 -6.18 15.69 2.95
N ASP A 182 -6.06 17.02 3.01
CA ASP A 182 -7.20 17.87 3.34
C ASP A 182 -8.20 17.92 2.18
N ASP A 183 -7.70 18.08 0.96
CA ASP A 183 -8.50 18.10 -0.27
C ASP A 183 -9.07 16.69 -0.56
N LEU A 184 -8.32 15.61 -0.29
CA LEU A 184 -8.79 14.22 -0.38
C LEU A 184 -9.87 13.93 0.65
N GLY A 185 -9.68 14.33 1.91
CA GLY A 185 -10.71 14.18 2.94
C GLY A 185 -12.02 14.89 2.59
N TYR A 186 -11.94 16.06 1.94
CA TYR A 186 -13.11 16.75 1.39
C TYR A 186 -13.75 15.95 0.25
N ALA A 187 -12.96 15.44 -0.69
CA ALA A 187 -13.44 14.63 -1.81
C ALA A 187 -14.13 13.33 -1.36
N LEU A 188 -13.53 12.61 -0.40
CA LEU A 188 -14.09 11.39 0.20
C LEU A 188 -15.45 11.69 0.86
N ARG A 189 -15.51 12.75 1.68
CA ARG A 189 -16.77 13.16 2.33
C ARG A 189 -17.85 13.53 1.32
N LYS A 190 -17.48 14.24 0.24
CA LYS A 190 -18.41 14.62 -0.84
C LYS A 190 -19.01 13.40 -1.54
N HIS A 191 -18.25 12.30 -1.64
CA HIS A 191 -18.71 11.04 -2.23
C HIS A 191 -19.31 10.07 -1.21
N GLY A 192 -19.52 10.49 0.05
CA GLY A 192 -20.12 9.64 1.09
C GLY A 192 -19.20 8.52 1.57
N LEU A 193 -17.89 8.61 1.34
CA LEU A 193 -16.92 7.61 1.76
C LEU A 193 -16.47 7.90 3.19
N ALA A 194 -16.65 6.93 4.08
CA ALA A 194 -16.21 7.02 5.46
C ALA A 194 -14.68 6.95 5.54
N PHE A 195 -14.07 7.82 6.35
CA PHE A 195 -12.64 7.82 6.58
C PHE A 195 -12.31 8.34 7.98
N HIS A 196 -11.11 8.00 8.45
CA HIS A 196 -10.57 8.44 9.73
C HIS A 196 -9.25 9.16 9.48
N ARG A 197 -9.01 10.27 10.16
CA ARG A 197 -7.67 10.88 10.23
C ARG A 197 -6.91 10.22 11.37
N THR A 198 -5.64 9.88 11.15
CA THR A 198 -4.77 9.34 12.21
C THR A 198 -4.09 10.45 13.00
N GLY A 199 -3.36 10.06 14.05
CA GLY A 199 -2.38 10.93 14.69
C GLY A 199 -1.24 11.29 13.75
N ARG A 200 -0.31 12.12 14.26
CA ARG A 200 0.94 12.44 13.55
C ARG A 200 1.95 11.32 13.77
N THR A 201 2.33 10.63 12.70
CA THR A 201 3.39 9.63 12.72
C THR A 201 4.16 9.76 11.41
N PRO A 202 5.47 10.07 11.45
CA PRO A 202 6.28 10.15 10.25
C PRO A 202 6.20 8.85 9.45
N VAL A 203 5.97 8.95 8.13
CA VAL A 203 5.86 7.78 7.22
C VAL A 203 7.04 6.86 7.38
N ARG A 204 8.25 7.41 7.46
CA ARG A 204 9.50 6.67 7.69
C ARG A 204 9.46 5.85 8.98
N GLU A 205 9.05 6.45 10.09
CA GLU A 205 8.95 5.74 11.37
C GLU A 205 7.91 4.62 11.30
N TRP A 206 6.77 4.89 10.66
CA TRP A 206 5.72 3.90 10.49
C TRP A 206 6.14 2.76 9.56
N LEU A 207 6.78 3.02 8.42
CA LEU A 207 7.30 2.01 7.50
C LEU A 207 8.37 1.13 8.16
N LEU A 208 9.26 1.72 8.96
CA LEU A 208 10.23 0.96 9.75
C LEU A 208 9.51 -0.04 10.67
N ARG A 209 8.43 0.39 11.34
CA ARG A 209 7.61 -0.49 12.18
C ARG A 209 6.92 -1.58 11.35
N VAL A 210 6.34 -1.25 10.20
CA VAL A 210 5.70 -2.23 9.28
C VAL A 210 6.68 -3.33 8.93
N VAL A 211 7.92 -2.98 8.56
CA VAL A 211 8.90 -3.99 8.15
C VAL A 211 9.41 -4.80 9.34
N GLN A 212 9.63 -4.17 10.49
CA GLN A 212 9.97 -4.88 11.72
C GLN A 212 8.89 -5.90 12.10
N LEU A 213 7.62 -5.52 11.96
CA LEU A 213 6.47 -6.40 12.19
C LEU A 213 6.43 -7.53 11.15
N ALA A 214 6.56 -7.24 9.86
CA ALA A 214 6.61 -8.28 8.83
C ALA A 214 7.73 -9.29 9.12
N ARG A 215 8.96 -8.83 9.37
CA ARG A 215 10.12 -9.68 9.67
C ARG A 215 9.94 -10.50 10.95
N LYS A 216 9.38 -9.92 12.02
CA LYS A 216 9.07 -10.64 13.27
C LYS A 216 8.15 -11.84 13.03
N HIS A 217 7.26 -11.72 12.05
CA HIS A 217 6.32 -12.77 11.67
C HIS A 217 6.79 -13.62 10.47
N ARG A 218 8.07 -13.48 10.04
CA ARG A 218 8.64 -14.13 8.85
C ARG A 218 7.89 -13.82 7.54
N GLY A 219 7.17 -12.71 7.52
CA GLY A 219 6.50 -12.18 6.35
C GLY A 219 7.37 -11.18 5.58
N ASP A 220 6.83 -10.68 4.48
CA ASP A 220 7.46 -9.71 3.58
C ASP A 220 6.54 -8.51 3.31
N VAL A 221 7.13 -7.41 2.83
CA VAL A 221 6.39 -6.23 2.38
C VAL A 221 6.46 -6.16 0.86
N VAL A 222 5.31 -6.18 0.22
CA VAL A 222 5.17 -6.11 -1.24
C VAL A 222 4.70 -4.72 -1.63
N SER A 223 5.32 -4.18 -2.67
CA SER A 223 4.96 -2.90 -3.28
C SER A 223 4.56 -3.10 -4.74
N VAL A 224 3.55 -2.36 -5.18
CA VAL A 224 2.97 -2.41 -6.52
C VAL A 224 2.72 -0.99 -7.02
N ILE A 225 3.13 -0.71 -8.25
CA ILE A 225 2.85 0.55 -8.95
C ILE A 225 2.39 0.25 -10.38
N GLY A 226 1.33 0.94 -10.84
CA GLY A 226 0.93 0.92 -12.24
C GLY A 226 1.87 1.79 -13.08
N LEU A 227 2.15 1.44 -14.32
CA LEU A 227 2.87 2.33 -15.24
C LEU A 227 1.94 2.81 -16.36
N LEU A 228 2.13 4.05 -16.81
CA LEU A 228 1.44 4.56 -18.00
C LEU A 228 1.99 3.91 -19.26
N LYS A 229 1.11 3.70 -20.24
CA LYS A 229 1.49 3.49 -21.65
C LYS A 229 1.77 4.82 -22.33
#